data_AF-A0A4U5U4H0-F1
#
_entry.id   AF-A0A4U5U4H0-F1
#
_cell.length_a   1.000
_cell.length_b   1.000
_cell.length_c   1.000
_cell.angle_alpha   90.00
_cell.angle_beta   90.00
_cell.angle_gamma   90.00
#
_symmetry.space_group_name_H-M   'P 1'
#
loop_
_entity.id
_entity.type
_entity.pdbx_description
1 polymer ?
#
loop_
_entity_poly.entity_id
_entity_poly.type
_entity_poly.pdbx_seq_one_letter_code
_entity_poly.pdbx_strand_id
1 'polypeptide(L)'
;MLPLKEKDKPIIQKLLSAGCCARCILRFCCVSVQAAYRQPYQNTLKELQAFISNTEDTKSQDSTIAESTKGNNKSHDAAASEPSEDPPSKKAKLEPSVTEAPSEEDAVLKLKDEESRVCVVCLGILQELCGTTQAVKIAEAVKAQKYEFDTLVLSVSLPAQLCVREHSCWLHVKKELREKSLAVDKDDVIQVKEAFKWIMQGQVAKELGGVAVVTRSSFEVGVEFTHPDTDADCHFLATTCSDCFKPTKNKQSVFTRMAVVKALEKISDAKFLKHYPCPPAHPTSSCISQDIQCLHVSVFVAGRYNKFCRSLPQTPWVIDGERRMESSVEELIAAAILSSFRASGFNFSSSGREDVDVRTLGNGRPFAMELLNPHRSRLNKVEMKQLQETINKSSDKIRVRDLQIVTREAMGRMKEGEEEKTKSYTALIWTQKPIQREDISFIDDIKDLTLDQKTPLRVLHRRALAVRQRVIHSMNTRFLDSHHFYLGLKTQAGTYIKEFVHGDFGRTKPNLCQLLNTDTDILELDVESVDVDWPPSIPE
;
A
#
# COMPACT_ATOMS: atom_id res chain seq x y z
N MET A 1 17.88 -24.80 -21.33
CA MET A 1 19.13 -24.07 -21.64
C MET A 1 19.04 -22.66 -21.10
N LEU A 2 19.68 -22.46 -19.96
CA LEU A 2 19.87 -21.18 -19.31
C LEU A 2 20.73 -20.24 -20.20
N PRO A 3 20.41 -18.94 -20.29
CA PRO A 3 21.14 -17.98 -21.12
C PRO A 3 22.43 -17.51 -20.42
N LEU A 4 23.33 -18.44 -20.08
CA LEU A 4 24.59 -18.20 -19.39
C LEU A 4 25.73 -17.94 -20.39
N LYS A 5 26.74 -17.19 -19.96
CA LYS A 5 27.93 -16.83 -20.73
C LYS A 5 29.18 -17.38 -20.05
N GLU A 6 30.26 -17.56 -20.80
CA GLU A 6 31.56 -18.04 -20.24
C GLU A 6 32.04 -17.19 -19.05
N LYS A 7 31.80 -15.88 -19.08
CA LYS A 7 32.11 -14.97 -17.97
C LYS A 7 31.37 -15.28 -16.66
N ASP A 8 30.28 -16.04 -16.71
CA ASP A 8 29.44 -16.36 -15.55
C ASP A 8 29.98 -17.59 -14.79
N LYS A 9 30.76 -18.48 -15.43
CA LYS A 9 31.36 -19.67 -14.79
C LYS A 9 32.05 -19.39 -13.44
N PRO A 10 32.96 -18.41 -13.32
CA PRO A 10 33.60 -18.11 -12.03
C PRO A 10 32.60 -17.64 -10.96
N ILE A 11 31.54 -16.93 -11.36
CA ILE A 11 30.47 -16.49 -10.45
C ILE A 11 29.71 -17.72 -9.94
N ILE A 12 29.32 -18.63 -10.83
CA ILE A 12 28.56 -19.84 -10.50
C ILE A 12 29.34 -20.73 -9.54
N GLN A 13 30.61 -21.05 -9.84
CA GLN A 13 31.46 -21.89 -8.97
C GLN A 13 31.59 -21.32 -7.55
N LYS A 14 31.83 -20.02 -7.46
CA LYS A 14 32.08 -19.34 -6.19
C LYS A 14 30.80 -19.22 -5.35
N LEU A 15 29.67 -18.97 -5.99
CA LEU A 15 28.39 -18.89 -5.30
C LEU A 15 27.84 -20.28 -4.92
N LEU A 16 28.05 -21.32 -5.73
CA LEU A 16 27.71 -22.70 -5.36
C LEU A 16 28.47 -23.12 -4.10
N SER A 17 29.80 -22.96 -4.09
CA SER A 17 30.63 -23.29 -2.92
C SER A 17 30.31 -22.45 -1.68
N ALA A 18 29.82 -21.22 -1.85
CA ALA A 18 29.32 -20.38 -0.76
C ALA A 18 27.91 -20.76 -0.26
N GLY A 19 27.23 -21.72 -0.88
CA GLY A 19 25.88 -22.15 -0.49
C GLY A 19 24.74 -21.27 -1.04
N CYS A 20 24.92 -20.63 -2.20
CA CYS A 20 23.83 -19.96 -2.90
C CYS A 20 22.98 -20.97 -3.67
N CYS A 21 21.66 -20.80 -3.62
CA CYS A 21 20.76 -21.62 -4.43
C CYS A 21 20.85 -21.25 -5.91
N ALA A 22 20.47 -22.19 -6.79
CA ALA A 22 20.51 -22.04 -8.24
C ALA A 22 19.85 -20.73 -8.74
N ARG A 23 18.68 -20.37 -8.21
CA ARG A 23 17.98 -19.14 -8.60
C ARG A 23 18.69 -17.87 -8.13
N CYS A 24 19.31 -17.86 -6.95
CA CYS A 24 20.15 -16.74 -6.53
C CYS A 24 21.36 -16.58 -7.44
N ILE A 25 21.97 -17.69 -7.87
CA ILE A 25 23.10 -17.66 -8.82
C ILE A 25 22.69 -17.01 -10.13
N LEU A 26 21.52 -17.35 -10.70
CA LEU A 26 20.99 -16.68 -11.90
C LEU A 26 20.88 -15.16 -11.73
N ARG A 27 20.49 -14.68 -10.53
CA ARG A 27 20.41 -13.23 -10.25
C ARG A 27 21.79 -12.58 -10.32
N PHE A 28 22.79 -13.18 -9.70
CA PHE A 28 24.17 -12.67 -9.70
C PHE A 28 24.85 -12.80 -11.08
N CYS A 29 24.36 -13.69 -11.95
CA CYS A 29 24.73 -13.75 -13.37
C CYS A 29 23.90 -12.78 -14.24
N CYS A 30 23.08 -11.92 -13.63
CA CYS A 30 22.25 -10.92 -14.29
C CYS A 30 21.30 -11.51 -15.35
N VAL A 31 20.83 -12.75 -15.15
CA VAL A 31 19.87 -13.38 -16.06
C VAL A 31 18.51 -12.73 -15.87
N SER A 32 18.03 -11.98 -16.86
CA SER A 32 16.75 -11.27 -16.84
C SER A 32 15.59 -12.07 -17.46
N VAL A 33 15.88 -13.25 -18.04
CA VAL A 33 14.88 -14.11 -18.68
C VAL A 33 14.02 -14.80 -17.62
N GLN A 34 12.78 -14.33 -17.43
CA GLN A 34 11.86 -14.83 -16.40
C GLN A 34 11.63 -16.35 -16.45
N ALA A 35 11.59 -16.92 -17.66
CA ALA A 35 11.39 -18.36 -17.86
C ALA A 35 12.48 -19.20 -17.19
N ALA A 36 13.71 -18.69 -17.07
CA ALA A 36 14.81 -19.39 -16.39
C ALA A 36 14.53 -19.62 -14.91
N TYR A 37 13.83 -18.68 -14.25
CA TYR A 37 13.49 -18.78 -12.82
C TYR A 37 12.30 -19.69 -12.55
N ARG A 38 11.41 -19.86 -13.53
CA ARG A 38 10.18 -20.68 -13.43
C ARG A 38 10.43 -22.18 -13.57
N GLN A 39 11.63 -22.58 -13.98
CA GLN A 39 12.00 -23.98 -14.05
C GLN A 39 12.00 -24.64 -12.66
N PRO A 40 11.76 -25.96 -12.59
CA PRO A 40 12.00 -26.72 -11.36
C PRO A 40 13.42 -26.49 -10.87
N TYR A 41 13.56 -26.28 -9.55
CA TYR A 41 14.85 -25.97 -8.91
C TYR A 41 15.97 -26.93 -9.33
N GLN A 42 15.66 -28.23 -9.35
CA GLN A 42 16.58 -29.31 -9.69
C GLN A 42 17.11 -29.20 -11.12
N ASN A 43 16.26 -28.78 -12.06
CA ASN A 43 16.67 -28.62 -13.45
C ASN A 43 17.63 -27.43 -13.59
N THR A 44 17.34 -26.33 -12.92
CA THR A 44 18.25 -25.17 -12.91
C THR A 44 19.60 -25.51 -12.29
N LEU A 45 19.63 -26.26 -11.17
CA LEU A 45 20.88 -26.69 -10.54
C LEU A 45 21.70 -27.61 -11.45
N LYS A 46 21.05 -28.61 -12.08
CA LYS A 46 21.70 -29.51 -13.04
C LYS A 46 22.26 -28.77 -14.25
N GLU A 47 21.50 -27.83 -14.83
CA GLU A 47 21.97 -27.01 -15.95
C GLU A 47 23.17 -26.13 -15.55
N LEU A 48 23.20 -25.58 -14.33
CA LEU A 48 24.35 -24.81 -13.82
C LEU A 48 25.60 -25.67 -13.63
N GLN A 49 25.46 -26.87 -13.07
CA GLN A 49 26.58 -27.80 -12.85
C GLN A 49 27.13 -28.30 -14.19
N ALA A 50 26.27 -28.74 -15.11
CA ALA A 50 26.69 -29.15 -16.45
C ALA A 50 27.41 -28.02 -17.21
N PHE A 51 26.94 -26.78 -17.06
CA PHE A 51 27.59 -25.62 -17.68
C PHE A 51 29.03 -25.40 -17.18
N ILE A 52 29.31 -25.69 -15.91
CA ILE A 52 30.68 -25.59 -15.36
C ILE A 52 31.55 -26.76 -15.85
N SER A 53 31.01 -28.00 -15.82
CA SER A 53 31.76 -29.22 -16.14
C SER A 53 32.21 -29.33 -17.60
N ASN A 54 31.46 -28.76 -18.56
CA ASN A 54 31.79 -28.77 -20.00
C ASN A 54 33.11 -28.08 -20.41
N THR A 55 33.94 -27.67 -19.44
CA THR A 55 35.24 -27.00 -19.66
C THR A 55 36.43 -27.87 -19.22
N GLU A 56 36.21 -28.93 -18.44
CA GLU A 56 37.31 -29.78 -17.98
C GLU A 56 37.81 -30.73 -19.09
N ASP A 57 36.95 -31.10 -20.04
CA ASP A 57 37.30 -31.99 -21.15
C ASP A 57 38.06 -31.30 -22.31
N THR A 58 38.14 -29.97 -22.35
CA THR A 58 38.75 -29.22 -23.47
C THR A 58 40.22 -28.84 -23.24
N LYS A 59 40.80 -29.14 -22.06
CA LYS A 59 42.20 -28.81 -21.74
C LYS A 59 43.18 -29.99 -21.84
N SER A 60 42.70 -31.19 -22.18
CA SER A 60 43.52 -32.42 -22.25
C SER A 60 43.88 -32.86 -23.67
N GLN A 61 43.56 -32.07 -24.71
CA GLN A 61 43.98 -32.32 -26.09
C GLN A 61 44.54 -31.05 -26.73
N ASP A 62 45.68 -30.57 -26.27
CA ASP A 62 46.50 -29.69 -27.11
C ASP A 62 47.98 -29.76 -26.72
N SER A 63 48.60 -30.90 -27.04
CA SER A 63 50.05 -31.01 -27.14
C SER A 63 50.46 -32.20 -28.02
N THR A 64 50.36 -32.06 -29.34
CA THR A 64 51.37 -32.57 -30.30
C THR A 64 51.06 -32.13 -31.74
N ILE A 65 51.85 -31.14 -32.20
CA ILE A 65 52.56 -31.07 -33.48
C ILE A 65 51.77 -31.26 -34.79
N ALA A 66 51.50 -30.10 -35.41
CA ALA A 66 51.77 -29.65 -36.78
C ALA A 66 52.06 -30.63 -37.95
N GLU A 67 51.52 -30.21 -39.10
CA GLU A 67 51.91 -30.46 -40.51
C GLU A 67 51.52 -31.79 -41.19
N SER A 68 50.51 -31.74 -42.07
CA SER A 68 50.74 -31.72 -43.53
C SER A 68 49.43 -31.82 -44.34
N THR A 69 49.53 -31.27 -45.55
CA THR A 69 48.45 -30.88 -46.46
C THR A 69 48.06 -32.02 -47.44
N LYS A 70 46.82 -31.95 -47.93
CA LYS A 70 46.24 -32.52 -49.17
C LYS A 70 45.71 -33.97 -49.14
N GLY A 71 44.45 -34.09 -49.58
CA GLY A 71 44.14 -34.94 -50.75
C GLY A 71 43.11 -36.06 -50.58
N ASN A 72 41.85 -35.73 -50.86
CA ASN A 72 40.93 -36.43 -51.79
C ASN A 72 40.57 -37.93 -51.61
N ASN A 73 39.24 -38.15 -51.60
CA ASN A 73 38.46 -39.20 -52.26
C ASN A 73 38.42 -40.67 -51.77
N LYS A 74 37.17 -41.04 -51.42
CA LYS A 74 36.36 -42.20 -51.85
C LYS A 74 36.61 -43.62 -51.30
N SER A 75 35.46 -44.14 -50.82
CA SER A 75 34.79 -45.42 -51.16
C SER A 75 35.08 -46.72 -50.40
N HIS A 76 33.97 -47.22 -49.84
CA HIS A 76 33.39 -48.57 -49.89
C HIS A 76 33.97 -49.74 -49.10
N ASP A 77 33.06 -50.24 -48.25
CA ASP A 77 32.60 -51.63 -48.08
C ASP A 77 33.44 -52.69 -47.33
N ALA A 78 32.84 -53.08 -46.21
CA ALA A 78 32.39 -54.44 -45.85
C ALA A 78 33.44 -55.56 -45.78
N ALA A 79 33.54 -56.19 -44.60
CA ALA A 79 32.85 -57.45 -44.29
C ALA A 79 33.28 -58.01 -42.93
N ALA A 80 32.32 -58.67 -42.29
CA ALA A 80 32.38 -59.31 -40.99
C ALA A 80 33.24 -60.59 -40.97
N SER A 81 33.79 -60.96 -39.81
CA SER A 81 33.57 -62.25 -39.11
C SER A 81 34.52 -62.42 -37.90
N GLU A 82 33.90 -62.71 -36.74
CA GLU A 82 34.49 -63.24 -35.50
C GLU A 82 34.87 -64.74 -35.65
N PRO A 83 35.14 -65.51 -34.56
CA PRO A 83 36.04 -65.36 -33.40
C PRO A 83 36.95 -66.62 -33.27
N SER A 84 37.91 -66.65 -32.32
CA SER A 84 38.13 -67.80 -31.40
C SER A 84 39.42 -67.72 -30.55
N GLU A 85 39.21 -67.98 -29.26
CA GLU A 85 40.01 -68.81 -28.33
C GLU A 85 41.36 -68.31 -27.75
N ASP A 86 41.25 -67.71 -26.55
CA ASP A 86 41.70 -68.22 -25.23
C ASP A 86 43.21 -68.54 -24.90
N PRO A 87 43.59 -68.51 -23.59
CA PRO A 87 44.81 -67.85 -23.08
C PRO A 87 45.94 -68.83 -22.69
N PRO A 88 47.08 -68.35 -22.11
CA PRO A 88 47.14 -68.41 -20.64
C PRO A 88 47.98 -67.31 -19.94
N SER A 89 47.45 -66.96 -18.77
CA SER A 89 48.04 -66.41 -17.56
C SER A 89 49.52 -66.71 -17.24
N LYS A 90 50.25 -65.70 -16.74
CA LYS A 90 51.13 -65.81 -15.55
C LYS A 90 51.34 -64.45 -14.87
N LYS A 91 51.10 -64.45 -13.56
CA LYS A 91 51.15 -63.34 -12.59
C LYS A 91 52.54 -62.72 -12.45
N ALA A 92 52.60 -61.40 -12.39
CA ALA A 92 53.54 -60.67 -11.54
C ALA A 92 52.77 -59.55 -10.82
N LYS A 93 53.01 -59.44 -9.52
CA LYS A 93 52.26 -58.68 -8.52
C LYS A 93 53.05 -57.39 -8.24
N LEU A 94 52.43 -56.23 -8.42
CA LEU A 94 52.82 -54.95 -7.78
C LEU A 94 51.59 -54.04 -7.68
N GLU A 95 51.57 -53.26 -6.60
CA GLU A 95 50.43 -52.69 -5.87
C GLU A 95 49.57 -51.68 -6.66
N PRO A 96 48.24 -51.55 -6.38
CA PRO A 96 47.45 -50.47 -6.94
C PRO A 96 47.41 -49.26 -6.00
N SER A 97 47.87 -48.12 -6.49
CA SER A 97 47.42 -46.81 -6.04
C SER A 97 45.96 -46.62 -6.48
N VAL A 98 45.04 -46.61 -5.52
CA VAL A 98 43.62 -46.34 -5.78
C VAL A 98 43.44 -44.82 -5.94
N THR A 99 43.16 -44.41 -7.17
CA THR A 99 42.40 -43.18 -7.46
C THR A 99 41.11 -43.64 -8.11
N GLU A 100 40.07 -43.83 -7.29
CA GLU A 100 38.71 -44.08 -7.78
C GLU A 100 38.09 -42.77 -8.26
N ALA A 101 37.59 -42.77 -9.49
CA ALA A 101 36.66 -41.76 -9.98
C ALA A 101 35.31 -41.93 -9.26
N PRO A 102 34.60 -40.84 -8.91
CA PRO A 102 33.37 -40.94 -8.14
C PRO A 102 32.26 -41.62 -8.95
N SER A 103 31.53 -42.53 -8.30
CA SER A 103 30.41 -43.26 -8.88
C SER A 103 29.18 -42.35 -9.13
N GLU A 104 28.29 -42.73 -10.05
CA GLU A 104 27.03 -41.99 -10.29
C GLU A 104 26.16 -41.88 -9.02
N GLU A 105 26.27 -42.84 -8.09
CA GLU A 105 25.57 -42.81 -6.80
C GLU A 105 26.10 -41.72 -5.86
N ASP A 106 27.43 -41.47 -5.84
CA ASP A 106 28.05 -40.40 -5.06
C ASP A 106 27.69 -38.99 -5.58
N ALA A 107 27.54 -38.85 -6.89
CA ALA A 107 27.07 -37.61 -7.51
C ALA A 107 25.60 -37.32 -7.14
N VAL A 108 24.75 -38.35 -7.12
CA VAL A 108 23.34 -38.24 -6.71
C VAL A 108 23.20 -37.96 -5.21
N LEU A 109 24.07 -38.50 -4.36
CA LEU A 109 24.09 -38.21 -2.92
C LEU A 109 24.56 -36.78 -2.61
N LYS A 110 25.60 -36.28 -3.31
CA LYS A 110 26.03 -34.87 -3.22
C LYS A 110 24.95 -33.88 -3.69
N LEU A 111 24.24 -34.22 -4.76
CA LEU A 111 23.11 -33.45 -5.25
C LEU A 111 22.00 -33.31 -4.20
N LYS A 112 21.67 -34.39 -3.48
CA LYS A 112 20.67 -34.36 -2.40
C LYS A 112 21.11 -33.54 -1.17
N ASP A 113 22.39 -33.56 -0.82
CA ASP A 113 22.93 -32.78 0.30
C ASP A 113 23.03 -31.27 -0.02
N GLU A 114 23.32 -30.91 -1.28
CA GLU A 114 23.25 -29.51 -1.74
C GLU A 114 21.80 -29.02 -1.93
N GLU A 115 20.86 -29.91 -2.25
CA GLU A 115 19.43 -29.61 -2.38
C GLU A 115 18.77 -29.20 -1.05
N SER A 116 19.21 -29.79 0.07
CA SER A 116 18.61 -29.57 1.39
C SER A 116 19.13 -28.33 2.13
N ARG A 117 20.17 -27.66 1.61
CA ARG A 117 20.78 -26.52 2.31
C ARG A 117 20.05 -25.22 2.03
N VAL A 118 19.75 -24.49 3.09
CA VAL A 118 19.13 -23.18 2.99
C VAL A 118 20.12 -22.17 2.39
N CYS A 119 19.66 -21.44 1.38
CA CYS A 119 20.49 -20.47 0.67
C CYS A 119 21.00 -19.38 1.60
N VAL A 120 22.32 -19.15 1.60
CA VAL A 120 22.95 -18.12 2.44
C VAL A 120 22.53 -16.68 2.12
N VAL A 121 21.97 -16.45 0.92
CA VAL A 121 21.53 -15.13 0.43
C VAL A 121 20.04 -14.90 0.63
N CYS A 122 19.19 -15.77 0.07
CA CYS A 122 17.73 -15.56 0.11
C CYS A 122 17.03 -16.27 1.25
N LEU A 123 17.75 -17.08 2.04
CA LEU A 123 17.23 -17.77 3.21
C LEU A 123 15.94 -18.56 2.90
N GLY A 124 15.95 -19.37 1.83
CA GLY A 124 14.80 -20.19 1.42
C GLY A 124 13.76 -19.51 0.53
N ILE A 125 13.78 -18.17 0.39
CA ILE A 125 12.74 -17.42 -0.35
C ILE A 125 12.66 -17.81 -1.83
N LEU A 126 13.81 -18.07 -2.47
CA LEU A 126 13.86 -18.52 -3.87
C LEU A 126 14.01 -20.05 -4.02
N GLN A 127 13.80 -20.80 -2.94
CA GLN A 127 13.83 -22.26 -2.89
C GLN A 127 12.40 -22.80 -2.67
N GLU A 128 12.09 -23.33 -1.49
CA GLU A 128 10.81 -23.94 -1.12
C GLU A 128 9.68 -22.93 -0.88
N LEU A 129 10.03 -21.68 -0.55
CA LEU A 129 9.05 -20.62 -0.29
C LEU A 129 8.56 -19.91 -1.57
N CYS A 130 9.04 -20.34 -2.74
CA CYS A 130 8.48 -19.92 -4.03
C CYS A 130 8.18 -21.13 -4.92
N GLY A 131 6.89 -21.35 -5.17
CA GLY A 131 6.42 -22.52 -5.88
C GLY A 131 4.92 -22.75 -5.66
N THR A 132 4.45 -23.89 -6.17
CA THR A 132 3.03 -24.25 -6.16
C THR A 132 2.44 -24.25 -4.74
N THR A 133 3.13 -24.80 -3.75
CA THR A 133 2.64 -24.84 -2.36
C THR A 133 2.36 -23.44 -1.80
N GLN A 134 3.29 -22.50 -2.01
CA GLN A 134 3.08 -21.11 -1.59
C GLN A 134 1.97 -20.44 -2.40
N ALA A 135 1.85 -20.74 -3.71
CA ALA A 135 0.80 -20.18 -4.55
C ALA A 135 -0.60 -20.66 -4.11
N VAL A 136 -0.73 -21.94 -3.74
CA VAL A 136 -1.95 -22.51 -3.15
C VAL A 136 -2.28 -21.81 -1.84
N LYS A 137 -1.32 -21.68 -0.92
CA LYS A 137 -1.50 -20.95 0.35
C LYS A 137 -2.01 -19.51 0.13
N ILE A 138 -1.41 -18.80 -0.84
CA ILE A 138 -1.84 -17.45 -1.22
C ILE A 138 -3.28 -17.47 -1.76
N ALA A 139 -3.59 -18.38 -2.68
CA ALA A 139 -4.90 -18.44 -3.31
C ALA A 139 -6.01 -18.82 -2.33
N GLU A 140 -5.75 -19.75 -1.41
CA GLU A 140 -6.67 -20.13 -0.33
C GLU A 140 -6.96 -18.97 0.60
N ALA A 141 -5.92 -18.24 1.03
CA ALA A 141 -6.09 -17.05 1.87
C ALA A 141 -6.90 -15.96 1.16
N VAL A 142 -6.63 -15.70 -0.13
CA VAL A 142 -7.39 -14.73 -0.94
C VAL A 142 -8.86 -15.15 -1.06
N LYS A 143 -9.14 -16.41 -1.38
CA LYS A 143 -10.51 -16.94 -1.51
C LYS A 143 -11.28 -16.88 -0.18
N ALA A 144 -10.61 -17.15 0.94
CA ALA A 144 -11.21 -17.12 2.27
C ALA A 144 -11.74 -15.72 2.66
N GLN A 145 -11.06 -14.66 2.20
CA GLN A 145 -11.42 -13.28 2.53
C GLN A 145 -12.63 -12.75 1.72
N LYS A 146 -12.98 -13.35 0.58
CA LYS A 146 -14.19 -13.00 -0.22
C LYS A 146 -14.24 -11.54 -0.70
N TYR A 147 -13.10 -10.98 -1.09
CA TYR A 147 -13.03 -9.71 -1.83
C TYR A 147 -13.58 -9.84 -3.25
N GLU A 148 -14.22 -8.78 -3.74
CA GLU A 148 -14.53 -8.59 -5.17
C GLU A 148 -13.40 -7.81 -5.84
N PHE A 149 -12.77 -8.40 -6.86
CA PHE A 149 -11.68 -7.79 -7.62
C PHE A 149 -11.56 -8.43 -9.01
N ASP A 150 -11.10 -7.64 -10.00
CA ASP A 150 -10.88 -8.14 -11.37
C ASP A 150 -9.42 -8.56 -11.62
N THR A 151 -8.49 -7.89 -10.95
CA THR A 151 -7.04 -8.09 -11.06
C THR A 151 -6.39 -7.86 -9.71
N LEU A 152 -5.16 -8.30 -9.51
CA LEU A 152 -4.44 -8.08 -8.24
C LEU A 152 -2.97 -7.67 -8.46
N VAL A 153 -2.42 -6.95 -7.48
CA VAL A 153 -0.97 -6.75 -7.35
C VAL A 153 -0.43 -7.72 -6.31
N LEU A 154 0.62 -8.47 -6.66
CA LEU A 154 1.37 -9.26 -5.70
C LEU A 154 2.52 -8.41 -5.14
N SER A 155 2.47 -8.12 -3.83
CA SER A 155 3.54 -7.46 -3.09
C SER A 155 4.27 -8.43 -2.18
N VAL A 156 5.55 -8.15 -1.93
CA VAL A 156 6.40 -8.99 -1.09
C VAL A 156 7.25 -8.12 -0.19
N SER A 157 7.20 -8.41 1.11
CA SER A 157 8.01 -7.80 2.16
C SER A 157 9.09 -8.80 2.58
N LEU A 158 10.36 -8.38 2.50
CA LEU A 158 11.52 -9.23 2.74
C LEU A 158 12.27 -8.75 3.99
N PRO A 159 12.91 -9.67 4.76
CA PRO A 159 13.75 -9.30 5.90
C PRO A 159 14.86 -8.33 5.47
N ALA A 160 15.10 -7.27 6.25
CA ALA A 160 16.07 -6.24 5.91
C ALA A 160 17.51 -6.78 5.84
N GLN A 161 17.82 -7.78 6.67
CA GLN A 161 19.10 -8.49 6.72
C GLN A 161 19.48 -9.20 5.42
N LEU A 162 18.52 -9.51 4.54
CA LEU A 162 18.85 -10.05 3.22
C LEU A 162 19.72 -9.08 2.41
N CYS A 163 19.57 -7.77 2.60
CA CYS A 163 20.43 -6.78 1.95
C CYS A 163 21.90 -6.89 2.40
N VAL A 164 22.14 -7.21 3.68
CA VAL A 164 23.50 -7.42 4.23
C VAL A 164 24.11 -8.68 3.63
N ARG A 165 23.36 -9.78 3.60
CA ARG A 165 23.78 -11.06 3.02
C ARG A 165 24.08 -10.94 1.52
N GLU A 166 23.19 -10.28 0.77
CA GLU A 166 23.38 -10.00 -0.65
C GLU A 166 24.63 -9.15 -0.90
N HIS A 167 24.87 -8.12 -0.07
CA HIS A 167 26.08 -7.31 -0.17
C HIS A 167 27.36 -8.09 0.13
N SER A 168 27.34 -8.97 1.14
CA SER A 168 28.48 -9.85 1.44
C SER A 168 28.77 -10.81 0.28
N CYS A 169 27.76 -11.48 -0.29
CA CYS A 169 27.95 -12.31 -1.49
C CYS A 169 28.42 -11.50 -2.70
N TRP A 170 27.94 -10.26 -2.87
CA TRP A 170 28.44 -9.36 -3.89
C TRP A 170 29.95 -9.10 -3.72
N LEU A 171 30.41 -8.77 -2.51
CA LEU A 171 31.84 -8.57 -2.25
C LEU A 171 32.65 -9.85 -2.48
N HIS A 172 32.09 -11.01 -2.14
CA HIS A 172 32.72 -12.31 -2.35
C HIS A 172 32.99 -12.58 -3.84
N VAL A 173 32.01 -12.29 -4.71
CA VAL A 173 32.12 -12.42 -6.17
C VAL A 173 32.97 -11.30 -6.77
N LYS A 174 32.83 -10.05 -6.32
CA LYS A 174 33.59 -8.89 -6.78
C LYS A 174 35.10 -9.11 -6.70
N LYS A 175 35.58 -9.81 -5.67
CA LYS A 175 36.99 -10.21 -5.54
C LYS A 175 37.44 -11.08 -6.73
N GLU A 176 36.62 -12.06 -7.12
CA GLU A 176 36.89 -12.97 -8.25
C GLU A 176 36.88 -12.22 -9.59
N LEU A 177 35.90 -11.34 -9.77
CA LEU A 177 35.71 -10.59 -11.01
C LEU A 177 36.86 -9.62 -11.27
N ARG A 178 37.40 -9.00 -10.19
CA ARG A 178 38.60 -8.16 -10.27
C ARG A 178 39.84 -8.95 -10.68
N GLU A 179 40.02 -10.15 -10.14
CA GLU A 179 41.13 -11.05 -10.48
C GLU A 179 41.05 -11.52 -11.94
N LYS A 180 39.85 -11.56 -12.52
CA LYS A 180 39.58 -12.01 -13.90
C LYS A 180 39.23 -10.89 -14.89
N SER A 181 39.40 -9.62 -14.51
CA SER A 181 39.10 -8.43 -15.34
C SER A 181 37.67 -8.38 -15.93
N LEU A 182 36.69 -8.86 -15.18
CA LEU A 182 35.28 -8.86 -15.58
C LEU A 182 34.52 -7.70 -14.93
N ALA A 183 33.75 -6.94 -15.71
CA ALA A 183 32.89 -5.87 -15.21
C ALA A 183 31.45 -6.36 -15.06
N VAL A 184 30.97 -6.40 -13.83
CA VAL A 184 29.55 -6.54 -13.46
C VAL A 184 29.27 -5.43 -12.46
N ASP A 185 28.14 -4.72 -12.58
CA ASP A 185 27.71 -3.77 -11.58
C ASP A 185 26.83 -4.47 -10.53
N LYS A 186 26.89 -4.00 -9.28
CA LYS A 186 26.00 -4.44 -8.21
C LYS A 186 24.53 -4.18 -8.58
N ASP A 187 24.28 -3.08 -9.29
CA ASP A 187 22.92 -2.67 -9.68
C ASP A 187 22.32 -3.54 -10.79
N ASP A 188 23.14 -4.33 -11.48
CA ASP A 188 22.69 -5.30 -12.49
C ASP A 188 22.13 -6.60 -11.85
N VAL A 189 22.40 -6.83 -10.56
CA VAL A 189 21.93 -8.03 -9.86
C VAL A 189 20.42 -7.95 -9.67
N ILE A 190 19.68 -8.90 -10.26
CA ILE A 190 18.22 -8.98 -10.14
C ILE A 190 17.83 -9.08 -8.67
N GLN A 191 16.86 -8.29 -8.19
CA GLN A 191 16.47 -8.29 -6.77
C GLN A 191 15.66 -9.54 -6.37
N VAL A 192 15.76 -9.98 -5.10
CA VAL A 192 15.06 -11.19 -4.62
C VAL A 192 13.56 -11.04 -4.82
N LYS A 193 13.04 -9.83 -4.54
CA LYS A 193 11.64 -9.46 -4.71
C LYS A 193 11.16 -9.62 -6.17
N GLU A 194 12.03 -9.35 -7.14
CA GLU A 194 11.68 -9.40 -8.56
C GLU A 194 11.68 -10.83 -9.05
N ALA A 195 12.74 -11.59 -8.75
CA ALA A 195 12.80 -13.02 -9.04
C ALA A 195 11.63 -13.77 -8.40
N PHE A 196 11.28 -13.46 -7.15
CA PHE A 196 10.11 -14.04 -6.48
C PHE A 196 8.82 -13.74 -7.25
N LYS A 197 8.59 -12.48 -7.66
CA LYS A 197 7.41 -12.11 -8.45
C LYS A 197 7.39 -12.82 -9.80
N TRP A 198 8.51 -12.93 -10.51
CA TRP A 198 8.58 -13.63 -11.79
C TRP A 198 8.14 -15.10 -11.70
N ILE A 199 8.49 -15.76 -10.59
CA ILE A 199 8.11 -17.15 -10.30
C ILE A 199 6.63 -17.22 -9.91
N MET A 200 6.21 -16.39 -8.95
CA MET A 200 4.92 -16.53 -8.29
C MET A 200 3.75 -15.97 -9.10
N GLN A 201 3.93 -14.93 -9.91
CA GLN A 201 2.82 -14.26 -10.62
C GLN A 201 1.99 -15.24 -11.46
N GLY A 202 2.64 -16.08 -12.27
CA GLY A 202 1.93 -17.06 -13.11
C GLY A 202 1.27 -18.18 -12.32
N GLN A 203 1.90 -18.61 -11.21
CA GLN A 203 1.36 -19.66 -10.35
C GLN A 203 0.14 -19.17 -9.57
N VAL A 204 0.24 -17.99 -8.96
CA VAL A 204 -0.87 -17.35 -8.24
C VAL A 204 -2.04 -17.07 -9.19
N ALA A 205 -1.78 -16.56 -10.40
CA ALA A 205 -2.81 -16.37 -11.42
C ALA A 205 -3.54 -17.69 -11.74
N LYS A 206 -2.79 -18.79 -11.92
CA LYS A 206 -3.35 -20.12 -12.17
C LYS A 206 -4.23 -20.60 -11.02
N GLU A 207 -3.75 -20.53 -9.78
CA GLU A 207 -4.49 -21.00 -8.59
C GLU A 207 -5.73 -20.16 -8.28
N LEU A 208 -5.76 -18.90 -8.73
CA LEU A 208 -6.91 -18.00 -8.67
C LEU A 208 -7.82 -18.09 -9.89
N GLY A 209 -7.71 -19.14 -10.72
CA GLY A 209 -8.62 -19.36 -11.85
C GLY A 209 -8.38 -18.44 -13.04
N GLY A 210 -7.13 -17.99 -13.23
CA GLY A 210 -6.72 -17.14 -14.35
C GLY A 210 -6.80 -15.64 -14.08
N VAL A 211 -7.04 -15.20 -12.84
CA VAL A 211 -7.02 -13.77 -12.49
C VAL A 211 -5.66 -13.16 -12.81
N ALA A 212 -5.68 -12.03 -13.52
CA ALA A 212 -4.46 -11.36 -13.93
C ALA A 212 -3.73 -10.74 -12.72
N VAL A 213 -2.44 -11.10 -12.57
CA VAL A 213 -1.52 -10.46 -11.63
C VAL A 213 -0.76 -9.36 -12.36
N VAL A 214 -1.01 -8.12 -11.97
CA VAL A 214 -0.56 -6.91 -12.66
C VAL A 214 0.32 -6.03 -11.76
N THR A 215 0.91 -4.98 -12.31
CA THR A 215 1.74 -4.01 -11.54
C THR A 215 0.91 -2.93 -10.87
N ARG A 216 -0.35 -2.72 -11.30
CA ARG A 216 -1.29 -1.75 -10.74
C ARG A 216 -2.68 -2.36 -10.68
N SER A 217 -3.25 -2.46 -9.48
CA SER A 217 -4.62 -2.88 -9.22
C SER A 217 -5.15 -2.14 -8.01
N SER A 218 -6.48 -2.12 -7.87
CA SER A 218 -7.19 -1.72 -6.66
C SER A 218 -7.12 -2.77 -5.54
N PHE A 219 -6.69 -3.99 -5.84
CA PHE A 219 -6.55 -5.08 -4.88
C PHE A 219 -5.09 -5.53 -4.80
N GLU A 220 -4.55 -5.57 -3.58
CA GLU A 220 -3.18 -5.96 -3.26
C GLU A 220 -3.17 -7.20 -2.38
N VAL A 221 -2.31 -8.15 -2.74
CA VAL A 221 -2.02 -9.36 -1.96
C VAL A 221 -0.56 -9.29 -1.53
N GLY A 222 -0.34 -9.11 -0.23
CA GLY A 222 0.97 -8.99 0.39
C GLY A 222 1.44 -10.31 0.99
N VAL A 223 2.69 -10.67 0.69
CA VAL A 223 3.40 -11.81 1.31
C VAL A 223 4.57 -11.24 2.11
N GLU A 224 4.59 -11.49 3.41
CA GLU A 224 5.68 -11.05 4.28
C GLU A 224 6.53 -12.23 4.74
N PHE A 225 7.85 -12.04 4.72
CA PHE A 225 8.82 -13.00 5.21
C PHE A 225 9.65 -12.38 6.34
N THR A 226 9.91 -13.18 7.37
CA THR A 226 10.78 -12.84 8.50
C THR A 226 11.83 -13.92 8.71
N HIS A 227 12.98 -13.57 9.28
CA HIS A 227 14.00 -14.55 9.66
C HIS A 227 14.67 -14.17 10.99
N PRO A 228 14.10 -14.60 12.14
CA PRO A 228 14.58 -14.20 13.46
C PRO A 228 16.06 -14.53 13.72
N ASP A 229 16.51 -15.72 13.29
CA ASP A 229 17.88 -16.22 13.53
C ASP A 229 18.98 -15.31 12.97
N THR A 230 18.65 -14.42 12.02
CA THR A 230 19.61 -13.52 11.37
C THR A 230 19.23 -12.04 11.50
N ASP A 231 18.30 -11.71 12.41
CA ASP A 231 17.96 -10.31 12.71
C ASP A 231 19.19 -9.50 13.18
N ALA A 232 20.12 -10.20 13.85
CA ALA A 232 21.41 -9.68 14.28
C ALA A 232 22.27 -9.09 13.14
N ASP A 233 22.10 -9.55 11.90
CA ASP A 233 22.97 -9.19 10.76
C ASP A 233 22.98 -7.69 10.46
N CYS A 234 21.91 -6.95 10.81
CA CYS A 234 21.84 -5.51 10.59
C CYS A 234 22.51 -4.67 11.70
N HIS A 235 22.77 -5.25 12.88
CA HIS A 235 23.06 -4.48 14.09
C HIS A 235 24.38 -3.70 14.01
N PHE A 236 25.40 -4.25 13.36
CA PHE A 236 26.69 -3.57 13.20
C PHE A 236 26.56 -2.27 12.36
N LEU A 237 25.56 -2.18 11.49
CA LEU A 237 25.29 -0.98 10.68
C LEU A 237 24.80 0.18 11.52
N ALA A 238 24.07 -0.06 12.62
CA ALA A 238 23.65 1.01 13.53
C ALA A 238 24.85 1.69 14.20
N THR A 239 25.91 0.94 14.49
CA THR A 239 27.15 1.49 15.06
C THR A 239 28.00 2.18 13.98
N THR A 240 27.99 1.62 12.77
CA THR A 240 28.85 2.07 11.67
C THR A 240 28.30 3.27 10.89
N CYS A 241 26.98 3.37 10.79
CA CYS A 241 26.21 4.35 10.01
C CYS A 241 24.98 4.82 10.80
N SER A 242 25.19 5.32 12.02
CA SER A 242 24.11 5.70 12.97
C SER A 242 23.15 6.74 12.41
N ASP A 243 23.61 7.61 11.51
CA ASP A 243 22.82 8.65 10.86
C ASP A 243 21.70 8.09 9.94
N CYS A 244 21.81 6.82 9.51
CA CYS A 244 20.79 6.12 8.71
C CYS A 244 19.64 5.55 9.55
N PHE A 245 19.82 5.38 10.87
CA PHE A 245 18.88 4.66 11.74
C PHE A 245 18.29 5.60 12.79
N LYS A 246 17.42 6.52 12.35
CA LYS A 246 16.72 7.43 13.25
C LYS A 246 15.44 6.78 13.81
N PRO A 247 15.23 6.77 15.14
CA PRO A 247 13.97 6.31 15.72
C PRO A 247 12.80 7.12 15.18
N THR A 248 11.74 6.46 14.74
CA THR A 248 10.47 7.10 14.39
C THR A 248 9.41 6.65 15.38
N LYS A 249 8.53 7.57 15.81
CA LYS A 249 7.56 7.35 16.91
C LYS A 249 6.61 6.14 16.71
N ASN A 250 6.54 5.58 15.49
CA ASN A 250 5.55 4.57 15.10
C ASN A 250 6.14 3.28 14.48
N LYS A 251 7.45 3.00 14.60
CA LYS A 251 8.04 1.77 14.02
C LYS A 251 8.57 0.82 15.10
N GLN A 252 8.22 -0.46 14.99
CA GLN A 252 8.67 -1.53 15.89
C GLN A 252 10.17 -1.86 15.75
N SER A 253 10.77 -1.61 14.58
CA SER A 253 12.21 -1.77 14.34
C SER A 253 12.78 -0.57 13.58
N VAL A 254 14.01 -0.16 13.95
CA VAL A 254 14.78 0.87 13.26
C VAL A 254 15.42 0.36 11.96
N PHE A 255 15.56 -0.96 11.79
CA PHE A 255 16.21 -1.61 10.65
C PHE A 255 15.25 -1.86 9.48
N THR A 256 14.66 -0.78 8.95
CA THR A 256 13.89 -0.92 7.70
C THR A 256 14.82 -1.26 6.53
N ARG A 257 14.33 -2.03 5.55
CA ARG A 257 15.11 -2.37 4.34
C ARG A 257 15.72 -1.14 3.67
N MET A 258 14.97 -0.03 3.58
CA MET A 258 15.46 1.23 3.01
C MET A 258 16.63 1.82 3.81
N ALA A 259 16.55 1.81 5.15
CA ALA A 259 17.63 2.30 6.00
C ALA A 259 18.89 1.42 5.88
N VAL A 260 18.72 0.10 5.81
CA VAL A 260 19.83 -0.85 5.61
C VAL A 260 20.50 -0.66 4.25
N VAL A 261 19.74 -0.53 3.15
CA VAL A 261 20.29 -0.25 1.82
C VAL A 261 21.12 1.04 1.83
N LYS A 262 20.58 2.12 2.40
CA LYS A 262 21.29 3.40 2.52
C LYS A 262 22.57 3.30 3.36
N ALA A 263 22.58 2.48 4.41
CA ALA A 263 23.78 2.23 5.20
C ALA A 263 24.84 1.43 4.41
N LEU A 264 24.41 0.43 3.64
CA LEU A 264 25.29 -0.38 2.78
C LEU A 264 25.89 0.41 1.61
N GLU A 265 25.24 1.47 1.14
CA GLU A 265 25.80 2.40 0.14
C GLU A 265 26.89 3.31 0.73
N LYS A 266 26.84 3.59 2.04
CA LYS A 266 27.78 4.49 2.73
C LYS A 266 28.99 3.77 3.32
N ILE A 267 28.83 2.53 3.76
CA ILE A 267 29.90 1.76 4.39
C ILE A 267 30.96 1.38 3.33
N SER A 268 32.24 1.51 3.67
CA SER A 268 33.31 1.04 2.80
C SER A 268 33.44 -0.49 2.84
N ASP A 269 33.86 -1.10 1.73
CA ASP A 269 34.10 -2.55 1.63
C ASP A 269 34.96 -3.07 2.79
N ALA A 270 36.06 -2.37 3.13
CA ALA A 270 36.96 -2.75 4.21
C ALA A 270 36.29 -2.73 5.59
N LYS A 271 35.46 -1.72 5.87
CA LYS A 271 34.73 -1.61 7.15
C LYS A 271 33.64 -2.69 7.22
N PHE A 272 32.95 -2.96 6.12
CA PHE A 272 31.97 -4.05 6.05
C PHE A 272 32.62 -5.41 6.37
N LEU A 273 33.72 -5.76 5.68
CA LEU A 273 34.42 -7.04 5.82
C LEU A 273 35.04 -7.24 7.21
N LYS A 274 35.32 -6.16 7.95
CA LYS A 274 35.76 -6.23 9.35
C LYS A 274 34.65 -6.68 10.30
N HIS A 275 33.39 -6.37 9.98
CA HIS A 275 32.24 -6.54 10.88
C HIS A 275 31.28 -7.65 10.47
N TYR A 276 31.34 -8.13 9.22
CA TYR A 276 30.41 -9.13 8.69
C TYR A 276 31.14 -10.19 7.85
N PRO A 277 30.82 -11.50 8.00
CA PRO A 277 31.49 -12.57 7.28
C PRO A 277 31.25 -12.51 5.76
N CYS A 278 32.27 -12.89 4.98
CA CYS A 278 32.25 -12.90 3.51
C CYS A 278 32.93 -14.18 2.97
N PRO A 279 32.17 -15.17 2.49
CA PRO A 279 30.71 -15.16 2.25
C PRO A 279 29.89 -15.17 3.55
N PRO A 280 28.57 -14.90 3.50
CA PRO A 280 27.70 -14.97 4.67
C PRO A 280 27.75 -16.35 5.33
N ALA A 281 27.57 -16.39 6.65
CA ALA A 281 27.44 -17.64 7.38
C ALA A 281 26.20 -18.42 6.94
N HIS A 282 26.31 -19.76 6.94
CA HIS A 282 25.21 -20.66 6.64
C HIS A 282 24.08 -20.50 7.67
N PRO A 283 22.83 -20.30 7.23
CA PRO A 283 21.69 -20.24 8.13
C PRO A 283 21.28 -21.65 8.59
N THR A 284 20.69 -21.72 9.78
CA THR A 284 20.13 -22.93 10.39
C THR A 284 18.71 -23.25 9.93
N SER A 285 17.97 -22.22 9.49
CA SER A 285 16.58 -22.32 9.06
C SER A 285 16.31 -21.45 7.83
N SER A 286 15.17 -21.69 7.19
CA SER A 286 14.61 -20.82 6.15
C SER A 286 13.76 -19.69 6.73
N CYS A 287 13.43 -18.70 5.91
CA CYS A 287 12.48 -17.65 6.25
C CYS A 287 11.11 -18.24 6.62
N ILE A 288 10.42 -17.52 7.50
CA ILE A 288 9.05 -17.82 7.90
C ILE A 288 8.13 -16.92 7.07
N SER A 289 7.24 -17.54 6.28
CA SER A 289 6.13 -16.82 5.63
C SER A 289 5.09 -16.47 6.67
N GLN A 290 4.87 -15.18 6.88
CA GLN A 290 3.79 -14.64 7.69
C GLN A 290 2.43 -14.85 7.00
N ASP A 291 1.36 -14.44 7.68
CA ASP A 291 0.01 -14.46 7.14
C ASP A 291 -0.12 -13.59 5.89
N ILE A 292 -0.91 -14.07 4.93
CA ILE A 292 -1.16 -13.38 3.67
C ILE A 292 -2.09 -12.20 3.94
N GLN A 293 -1.66 -11.01 3.56
CA GLN A 293 -2.44 -9.79 3.73
C GLN A 293 -3.17 -9.46 2.44
N CYS A 294 -4.49 -9.23 2.53
CA CYS A 294 -5.32 -8.80 1.41
C CYS A 294 -5.84 -7.40 1.72
N LEU A 295 -5.58 -6.45 0.82
CA LEU A 295 -5.99 -5.06 0.98
C LEU A 295 -6.63 -4.56 -0.31
N HIS A 296 -7.79 -3.92 -0.18
CA HIS A 296 -8.42 -3.17 -1.26
C HIS A 296 -8.25 -1.66 -1.03
N VAL A 297 -7.93 -0.92 -2.08
CA VAL A 297 -7.87 0.55 -2.04
C VAL A 297 -9.21 1.14 -1.62
N SER A 298 -9.18 2.28 -0.92
CA SER A 298 -10.39 2.92 -0.44
C SER A 298 -11.37 3.27 -1.58
N VAL A 299 -12.66 3.17 -1.28
CA VAL A 299 -13.74 3.63 -2.17
C VAL A 299 -14.42 4.84 -1.52
N PHE A 300 -14.79 5.84 -2.31
CA PHE A 300 -15.40 7.06 -1.79
C PHE A 300 -16.87 7.12 -2.20
N VAL A 301 -17.76 7.33 -1.21
CA VAL A 301 -19.19 7.53 -1.44
C VAL A 301 -19.54 8.95 -1.01
N ALA A 302 -20.21 9.72 -1.86
CA ALA A 302 -20.65 11.08 -1.58
C ALA A 302 -22.17 11.21 -1.71
N GLY A 303 -22.71 12.24 -1.08
CA GLY A 303 -24.11 12.62 -1.21
C GLY A 303 -24.37 13.96 -0.52
N ARG A 304 -25.65 14.25 -0.28
CA ARG A 304 -26.08 15.33 0.62
C ARG A 304 -26.94 14.79 1.72
N TYR A 305 -26.81 15.33 2.92
CA TYR A 305 -27.70 15.01 4.03
C TYR A 305 -28.56 16.20 4.43
N ASN A 306 -29.83 15.93 4.74
CA ASN A 306 -30.63 16.76 5.62
C ASN A 306 -30.54 16.24 7.04
N LYS A 307 -30.72 17.16 7.98
CA LYS A 307 -30.83 16.90 9.41
C LYS A 307 -32.06 17.61 9.92
N PHE A 308 -33.03 16.87 10.45
CA PHE A 308 -34.31 17.39 10.93
C PHE A 308 -34.36 17.51 12.46
N CYS A 309 -33.46 16.82 13.17
CA CYS A 309 -33.41 16.76 14.62
C CYS A 309 -32.51 17.84 15.24
N ARG A 310 -32.99 18.58 16.25
CA ARG A 310 -32.21 19.59 17.02
C ARG A 310 -31.43 19.00 18.22
N SER A 311 -31.37 17.68 18.36
CA SER A 311 -30.64 16.99 19.44
C SER A 311 -29.67 15.93 18.90
N LEU A 312 -29.19 16.13 17.67
CA LEU A 312 -28.29 15.20 16.97
C LEU A 312 -26.97 15.90 16.58
N PRO A 313 -25.81 15.45 17.07
CA PRO A 313 -24.53 15.98 16.60
C PRO A 313 -24.22 15.47 15.18
N GLN A 314 -23.41 16.22 14.43
CA GLN A 314 -22.99 15.79 13.09
C GLN A 314 -22.07 14.56 13.12
N THR A 315 -21.14 14.52 14.07
CA THR A 315 -20.20 13.41 14.30
C THR A 315 -20.32 12.95 15.76
N PRO A 316 -19.89 11.73 16.11
CA PRO A 316 -20.00 11.21 17.47
C PRO A 316 -19.44 12.18 18.51
N TRP A 317 -20.26 12.57 19.48
CA TRP A 317 -19.85 13.51 20.52
C TRP A 317 -19.39 12.76 21.76
N VAL A 318 -18.08 12.56 21.86
CA VAL A 318 -17.42 11.88 22.98
C VAL A 318 -16.51 12.87 23.70
N ILE A 319 -16.64 12.95 25.03
CA ILE A 319 -15.77 13.78 25.90
C ILE A 319 -15.25 12.85 27.00
N ASP A 320 -13.93 12.79 27.17
CA ASP A 320 -13.26 11.94 28.18
C ASP A 320 -13.67 10.45 28.10
N GLY A 321 -13.89 9.95 26.88
CA GLY A 321 -14.35 8.58 26.63
C GLY A 321 -15.84 8.35 26.82
N GLU A 322 -16.56 9.32 27.40
CA GLU A 322 -18.01 9.23 27.60
C GLU A 322 -18.79 9.84 26.43
N ARG A 323 -19.75 9.08 25.93
CA ARG A 323 -20.67 9.52 24.89
C ARG A 323 -21.67 10.52 25.47
N ARG A 324 -21.70 11.74 24.94
CA ARG A 324 -22.59 12.82 25.43
C ARG A 324 -23.98 12.81 24.80
N MET A 325 -24.10 12.29 23.58
CA MET A 325 -25.38 12.18 22.87
C MET A 325 -25.45 10.88 22.09
N GLU A 326 -26.66 10.34 21.97
CA GLU A 326 -26.94 9.14 21.20
C GLU A 326 -26.78 9.40 19.70
N SER A 327 -26.04 8.52 19.03
CA SER A 327 -25.80 8.54 17.58
C SER A 327 -25.18 9.86 17.06
N SER A 328 -25.17 10.02 15.74
CA SER A 328 -24.76 11.22 15.02
C SER A 328 -25.23 11.12 13.56
N VAL A 329 -25.23 12.24 12.82
CA VAL A 329 -25.49 12.23 11.36
C VAL A 329 -24.57 11.24 10.66
N GLU A 330 -23.28 11.27 10.99
CA GLU A 330 -22.25 10.36 10.50
C GLU A 330 -22.64 8.88 10.70
N GLU A 331 -22.96 8.45 11.92
CA GLU A 331 -23.28 7.06 12.21
C GLU A 331 -24.56 6.58 11.53
N LEU A 332 -25.59 7.44 11.46
CA LEU A 332 -26.86 7.12 10.81
C LEU A 332 -26.69 6.88 9.30
N ILE A 333 -25.77 7.59 8.66
CA ILE A 333 -25.43 7.40 7.26
C ILE A 333 -24.50 6.18 7.09
N ALA A 334 -23.49 6.07 7.95
CA ALA A 334 -22.39 5.12 7.77
C ALA A 334 -22.81 3.66 7.88
N ALA A 335 -23.74 3.33 8.79
CA ALA A 335 -24.09 1.95 9.10
C ALA A 335 -24.51 1.14 7.86
N ALA A 336 -25.40 1.69 7.03
CA ALA A 336 -25.86 1.01 5.82
C ALA A 336 -24.77 0.93 4.76
N ILE A 337 -23.99 2.01 4.58
CA ILE A 337 -22.92 2.07 3.58
C ILE A 337 -21.82 1.04 3.90
N LEU A 338 -21.36 0.98 5.16
CA LEU A 338 -20.37 0.01 5.59
C LEU A 338 -20.82 -1.43 5.32
N SER A 339 -22.09 -1.74 5.62
CA SER A 339 -22.68 -3.06 5.39
C SER A 339 -22.70 -3.42 3.90
N SER A 340 -23.16 -2.51 3.04
CA SER A 340 -23.25 -2.75 1.59
C SER A 340 -21.89 -2.93 0.91
N PHE A 341 -20.89 -2.15 1.30
CA PHE A 341 -19.52 -2.24 0.76
C PHE A 341 -18.64 -3.26 1.49
N ARG A 342 -19.13 -3.82 2.60
CA ARG A 342 -18.39 -4.75 3.47
C ARG A 342 -17.01 -4.17 3.84
N ALA A 343 -17.00 -2.90 4.25
CA ALA A 343 -15.78 -2.17 4.57
C ALA A 343 -15.39 -2.33 6.05
N SER A 344 -14.08 -2.33 6.31
CA SER A 344 -13.52 -2.49 7.66
C SER A 344 -13.67 -1.26 8.55
N GLY A 345 -13.87 -0.09 7.95
CA GLY A 345 -14.00 1.19 8.62
C GLY A 345 -14.26 2.30 7.61
N PHE A 346 -14.37 3.52 8.11
CA PHE A 346 -14.60 4.68 7.25
C PHE A 346 -14.03 5.96 7.84
N ASN A 347 -13.80 6.96 6.98
CA ASN A 347 -13.60 8.35 7.38
C ASN A 347 -14.73 9.20 6.78
N PHE A 348 -15.46 9.93 7.63
CA PHE A 348 -16.52 10.84 7.20
C PHE A 348 -16.00 12.28 7.10
N SER A 349 -16.43 12.98 6.06
CA SER A 349 -16.10 14.39 5.85
C SER A 349 -17.29 15.11 5.22
N SER A 350 -17.46 16.39 5.52
CA SER A 350 -18.54 17.22 4.99
C SER A 350 -18.07 18.62 4.61
N SER A 351 -18.83 19.32 3.76
CA SER A 351 -18.56 20.72 3.43
C SER A 351 -19.06 21.62 4.57
N GLY A 352 -18.25 21.76 5.61
CA GLY A 352 -18.60 22.45 6.85
C GLY A 352 -19.46 21.62 7.82
N ARG A 353 -19.95 22.30 8.87
CA ARG A 353 -20.70 21.70 9.98
C ARG A 353 -21.71 22.66 10.58
N GLU A 354 -22.79 22.10 11.12
CA GLU A 354 -23.78 22.80 11.95
C GLU A 354 -23.72 22.34 13.42
N ASP A 355 -24.22 23.19 14.32
CA ASP A 355 -24.36 22.87 15.74
C ASP A 355 -25.44 21.79 15.96
N VAL A 356 -25.45 21.18 17.14
CA VAL A 356 -26.38 20.10 17.51
C VAL A 356 -27.85 20.51 17.35
N ASP A 357 -28.17 21.74 17.73
CA ASP A 357 -29.51 22.34 17.74
C ASP A 357 -29.94 22.94 16.39
N VAL A 358 -29.09 22.84 15.37
CA VAL A 358 -29.34 23.40 14.04
C VAL A 358 -29.80 22.31 13.08
N ARG A 359 -30.89 22.56 12.35
CA ARG A 359 -31.34 21.70 11.24
C ARG A 359 -30.61 22.04 9.95
N THR A 360 -30.57 21.10 9.03
CA THR A 360 -30.08 21.32 7.66
C THR A 360 -31.15 20.85 6.69
N LEU A 361 -31.78 21.80 6.01
CA LEU A 361 -32.95 21.65 5.17
C LEU A 361 -32.58 21.80 3.69
N GLY A 362 -33.57 22.13 2.84
CA GLY A 362 -33.41 22.25 1.40
C GLY A 362 -32.73 21.02 0.78
N ASN A 363 -31.77 21.28 -0.11
CA ASN A 363 -30.98 20.23 -0.78
C ASN A 363 -30.01 19.51 0.17
N GLY A 364 -29.82 20.00 1.40
CA GLY A 364 -28.93 19.38 2.37
C GLY A 364 -27.46 19.77 2.20
N ARG A 365 -26.63 19.34 3.14
CA ARG A 365 -25.18 19.59 3.16
C ARG A 365 -24.43 18.47 2.42
N PRO A 366 -23.48 18.80 1.53
CA PRO A 366 -22.58 17.81 0.94
C PRO A 366 -21.75 17.06 1.98
N PHE A 367 -21.68 15.75 1.82
CA PHE A 367 -20.79 14.87 2.57
C PHE A 367 -20.12 13.86 1.66
N ALA A 368 -19.06 13.26 2.18
CA ALA A 368 -18.47 12.07 1.60
C ALA A 368 -17.78 11.21 2.64
N MET A 369 -17.69 9.93 2.32
CA MET A 369 -17.19 8.86 3.14
C MET A 369 -16.12 8.10 2.38
N GLU A 370 -14.91 8.06 2.93
CA GLU A 370 -13.87 7.12 2.52
C GLU A 370 -14.14 5.78 3.21
N LEU A 371 -14.32 4.72 2.44
CA LEU A 371 -14.52 3.36 2.93
C LEU A 371 -13.20 2.62 2.90
N LEU A 372 -12.75 2.15 4.06
CA LEU A 372 -11.45 1.53 4.24
C LEU A 372 -11.53 0.02 3.98
N ASN A 373 -10.66 -0.47 3.10
CA ASN A 373 -10.53 -1.89 2.76
C ASN A 373 -11.88 -2.57 2.44
N PRO A 374 -12.66 -2.07 1.45
CA PRO A 374 -13.96 -2.61 1.12
C PRO A 374 -13.83 -3.99 0.45
N HIS A 375 -14.62 -4.98 0.90
CA HIS A 375 -14.70 -6.29 0.22
C HIS A 375 -15.58 -6.25 -1.03
N ARG A 376 -16.39 -5.20 -1.17
CA ARG A 376 -17.18 -4.90 -2.35
C ARG A 376 -16.93 -3.46 -2.76
N SER A 377 -16.38 -3.24 -3.96
CA SER A 377 -15.95 -1.91 -4.40
C SER A 377 -16.84 -1.27 -5.46
N ARG A 378 -17.83 -2.01 -5.98
CA ARG A 378 -18.73 -1.56 -7.05
C ARG A 378 -20.18 -1.82 -6.67
N LEU A 379 -20.98 -0.75 -6.70
CA LEU A 379 -22.44 -0.79 -6.69
C LEU A 379 -22.93 -0.14 -7.98
N ASN A 380 -23.90 -0.75 -8.65
CA ASN A 380 -24.53 -0.12 -9.80
C ASN A 380 -25.51 0.99 -9.35
N LYS A 381 -26.06 1.74 -10.32
CA LYS A 381 -26.98 2.86 -10.01
C LYS A 381 -28.23 2.45 -9.24
N VAL A 382 -28.78 1.26 -9.53
CA VAL A 382 -29.97 0.73 -8.84
C VAL A 382 -29.65 0.41 -7.39
N GLU A 383 -28.51 -0.26 -7.16
CA GLU A 383 -28.04 -0.59 -5.81
C GLU A 383 -27.71 0.66 -4.99
N MET A 384 -27.10 1.68 -5.60
CA MET A 384 -26.85 2.96 -4.94
C MET A 384 -28.15 3.66 -4.53
N LYS A 385 -29.17 3.65 -5.40
CA LYS A 385 -30.50 4.20 -5.08
C LYS A 385 -31.17 3.43 -3.94
N GLN A 386 -31.12 2.09 -3.96
CA GLN A 386 -31.64 1.26 -2.87
C GLN A 386 -30.91 1.50 -1.55
N LEU A 387 -29.59 1.69 -1.58
CA LEU A 387 -28.80 2.05 -0.41
C LEU A 387 -29.24 3.41 0.17
N GLN A 388 -29.43 4.42 -0.69
CA GLN A 388 -29.97 5.71 -0.28
C GLN A 388 -31.34 5.58 0.38
N GLU A 389 -32.26 4.81 -0.22
CA GLU A 389 -33.57 4.55 0.36
C GLU A 389 -33.49 3.80 1.70
N THR A 390 -32.55 2.88 1.84
CA THR A 390 -32.32 2.13 3.08
C THR A 390 -31.91 3.07 4.21
N ILE A 391 -31.00 4.01 3.94
CA ILE A 391 -30.60 5.05 4.90
C ILE A 391 -31.80 5.96 5.22
N ASN A 392 -32.59 6.36 4.23
CA ASN A 392 -33.75 7.23 4.43
C ASN A 392 -34.89 6.56 5.21
N LYS A 393 -34.98 5.24 5.19
CA LYS A 393 -35.97 4.46 5.94
C LYS A 393 -35.48 4.10 7.35
N SER A 394 -34.18 4.16 7.62
CA SER A 394 -33.60 3.76 8.91
C SER A 394 -33.75 4.83 9.99
N SER A 395 -33.98 6.10 9.64
CA SER A 395 -34.19 7.18 10.58
C SER A 395 -35.08 8.29 10.03
N ASP A 396 -35.86 8.91 10.90
CA ASP A 396 -36.58 10.15 10.67
C ASP A 396 -35.72 11.41 10.96
N LYS A 397 -34.58 11.25 11.64
CA LYS A 397 -33.70 12.35 12.06
C LYS A 397 -32.89 12.94 10.91
N ILE A 398 -32.61 12.15 9.87
CA ILE A 398 -31.82 12.53 8.70
C ILE A 398 -32.44 11.97 7.43
N ARG A 399 -32.12 12.58 6.29
CA ARG A 399 -32.31 11.99 4.96
C ARG A 399 -31.07 12.26 4.12
N VAL A 400 -30.74 11.34 3.24
CA VAL A 400 -29.68 11.46 2.24
C VAL A 400 -30.27 11.53 0.83
N ARG A 401 -29.59 12.25 -0.04
CA ARG A 401 -29.84 12.35 -1.49
C ARG A 401 -28.53 12.37 -2.27
N ASP A 402 -28.63 12.25 -3.59
CA ASP A 402 -27.50 12.29 -4.53
C ASP A 402 -26.39 11.27 -4.22
N LEU A 403 -26.74 10.13 -3.61
CA LEU A 403 -25.77 9.14 -3.15
C LEU A 403 -25.07 8.47 -4.35
N GLN A 404 -23.74 8.62 -4.43
CA GLN A 404 -22.93 8.12 -5.55
C GLN A 404 -21.51 7.78 -5.14
N ILE A 405 -20.87 6.89 -5.90
CA ILE A 405 -19.43 6.65 -5.80
C ILE A 405 -18.69 7.78 -6.50
N VAL A 406 -17.68 8.34 -5.84
CA VAL A 406 -16.82 9.43 -6.34
C VAL A 406 -15.35 9.03 -6.29
N THR A 407 -14.49 9.83 -6.91
CA THR A 407 -13.03 9.66 -6.79
C THR A 407 -12.47 10.48 -5.64
N ARG A 408 -11.25 10.16 -5.20
CA ARG A 408 -10.54 10.91 -4.15
C ARG A 408 -10.33 12.37 -4.54
N GLU A 409 -10.03 12.64 -5.80
CA GLU A 409 -9.78 13.98 -6.33
C GLU A 409 -11.04 14.85 -6.25
N ALA A 410 -12.21 14.24 -6.45
CA ALA A 410 -13.49 14.94 -6.37
C ALA A 410 -13.76 15.51 -4.96
N MET A 411 -13.16 14.93 -3.91
CA MET A 411 -13.28 15.39 -2.53
C MET A 411 -12.69 16.78 -2.30
N GLY A 412 -11.70 17.20 -3.11
CA GLY A 412 -11.09 18.54 -3.00
C GLY A 412 -12.11 19.67 -3.14
N ARG A 413 -13.11 19.49 -4.00
CA ARG A 413 -14.20 20.45 -4.25
C ARG A 413 -15.07 20.69 -3.01
N MET A 414 -15.18 19.70 -2.13
CA MET A 414 -15.94 19.82 -0.88
C MET A 414 -15.30 20.81 0.09
N LYS A 415 -13.95 20.82 0.14
CA LYS A 415 -13.17 21.69 1.01
C LYS A 415 -13.17 23.13 0.50
N GLU A 416 -13.00 23.33 -0.81
CA GLU A 416 -13.17 24.63 -1.46
C GLU A 416 -14.58 25.19 -1.18
N GLY A 417 -15.60 24.35 -1.30
CA GLY A 417 -16.98 24.70 -0.97
C GLY A 417 -17.20 25.16 0.48
N GLU A 418 -16.45 24.60 1.44
CA GLU A 418 -16.53 25.00 2.84
C GLU A 418 -16.03 26.43 3.04
N GLU A 419 -14.91 26.76 2.39
CA GLU A 419 -14.13 28.00 2.56
C GLU A 419 -14.70 29.18 1.77
N GLU A 420 -15.26 28.94 0.58
CA GLU A 420 -15.60 30.03 -0.36
C GLU A 420 -17.10 30.24 -0.55
N LYS A 421 -17.89 29.15 -0.57
CA LYS A 421 -19.28 29.24 -1.03
C LYS A 421 -20.20 29.82 0.03
N THR A 422 -21.25 30.50 -0.42
CA THR A 422 -22.26 31.08 0.46
C THR A 422 -23.11 30.02 1.14
N LYS A 423 -23.71 30.39 2.28
CA LYS A 423 -24.70 29.58 2.99
C LYS A 423 -25.91 30.44 3.31
N SER A 424 -27.09 29.84 3.20
CA SER A 424 -28.36 30.48 3.51
C SER A 424 -28.98 29.88 4.77
N TYR A 425 -29.58 30.72 5.59
CA TYR A 425 -30.13 30.35 6.89
C TYR A 425 -31.49 30.97 7.13
N THR A 426 -32.30 30.32 7.96
CA THR A 426 -33.49 30.90 8.59
C THR A 426 -33.32 30.82 10.10
N ALA A 427 -33.51 31.94 10.79
CA ALA A 427 -33.45 32.01 12.24
C ALA A 427 -34.79 32.50 12.82
N LEU A 428 -35.26 31.90 13.92
CA LEU A 428 -36.33 32.45 14.73
C LEU A 428 -35.71 33.36 15.79
N ILE A 429 -36.05 34.64 15.73
CA ILE A 429 -35.47 35.68 16.57
C ILE A 429 -36.48 36.07 17.63
N TRP A 430 -35.99 36.27 18.86
CA TRP A 430 -36.71 36.92 19.95
C TRP A 430 -36.19 38.34 20.16
N THR A 431 -37.07 39.28 20.52
CA THR A 431 -36.71 40.65 20.90
C THR A 431 -37.20 40.98 22.31
N GLN A 432 -36.38 41.70 23.08
CA GLN A 432 -36.76 42.15 24.42
C GLN A 432 -37.88 43.19 24.39
N LYS A 433 -37.77 44.19 23.51
CA LYS A 433 -38.82 45.19 23.30
C LYS A 433 -39.87 44.68 22.32
N PRO A 434 -41.15 45.05 22.49
CA PRO A 434 -42.18 44.79 21.51
C PRO A 434 -41.83 45.45 20.17
N ILE A 435 -42.03 44.74 19.06
CA ILE A 435 -41.83 45.20 17.68
C ILE A 435 -43.13 45.13 16.89
N GLN A 436 -43.23 45.94 15.85
CA GLN A 436 -44.22 45.88 14.78
C GLN A 436 -43.53 45.48 13.46
N ARG A 437 -44.33 45.25 12.41
CA ARG A 437 -43.81 44.86 11.09
C ARG A 437 -42.89 45.93 10.51
N GLU A 438 -43.23 47.19 10.72
CA GLU A 438 -42.51 48.35 10.20
C GLU A 438 -41.15 48.54 10.89
N ASP A 439 -40.99 48.04 12.12
CA ASP A 439 -39.75 48.16 12.90
C ASP A 439 -38.62 47.27 12.36
N ILE A 440 -38.95 46.25 11.57
CA ILE A 440 -37.99 45.27 11.03
C ILE A 440 -37.85 45.31 9.51
N SER A 441 -38.74 46.02 8.80
CA SER A 441 -38.77 46.04 7.34
C SER A 441 -37.50 46.59 6.71
N PHE A 442 -36.83 47.54 7.38
CA PHE A 442 -35.58 48.13 6.89
C PHE A 442 -34.43 47.11 6.79
N ILE A 443 -34.50 45.98 7.51
CA ILE A 443 -33.48 44.92 7.45
C ILE A 443 -33.39 44.34 6.04
N ASP A 444 -34.52 44.26 5.34
CA ASP A 444 -34.62 43.71 3.99
C ASP A 444 -33.79 44.51 2.97
N ASP A 445 -33.60 45.81 3.21
CA ASP A 445 -32.84 46.72 2.36
C ASP A 445 -31.33 46.67 2.60
N ILE A 446 -30.89 46.05 3.70
CA ILE A 446 -29.46 45.93 4.03
C ILE A 446 -28.83 44.84 3.15
N LYS A 447 -27.87 45.26 2.31
CA LYS A 447 -27.09 44.37 1.45
C LYS A 447 -25.60 44.45 1.79
N ASP A 448 -24.91 43.33 1.62
CA ASP A 448 -23.46 43.18 1.83
C ASP A 448 -22.97 43.81 3.14
N LEU A 449 -23.70 43.55 4.22
CA LEU A 449 -23.36 44.04 5.56
C LEU A 449 -22.06 43.40 6.01
N THR A 450 -21.03 44.23 6.15
CA THR A 450 -19.72 43.80 6.63
C THR A 450 -19.67 43.81 8.15
N LEU A 451 -19.22 42.70 8.74
CA LEU A 451 -19.17 42.44 10.17
C LEU A 451 -17.74 42.14 10.61
N ASP A 452 -17.35 42.63 11.77
CA ASP A 452 -16.19 42.16 12.52
C ASP A 452 -16.63 41.17 13.59
N GLN A 453 -16.34 39.88 13.38
CA GLN A 453 -16.65 38.81 14.33
C GLN A 453 -15.39 38.36 15.05
N LYS A 454 -15.30 38.62 16.36
CA LYS A 454 -14.34 37.91 17.21
C LYS A 454 -14.76 36.43 17.31
N THR A 455 -13.77 35.56 17.46
CA THR A 455 -13.98 34.11 17.64
C THR A 455 -14.96 33.87 18.81
N PRO A 456 -16.17 33.31 18.60
CA PRO A 456 -17.23 33.27 19.60
C PRO A 456 -16.81 32.67 20.94
N LEU A 457 -17.36 33.19 22.05
CA LEU A 457 -17.00 32.74 23.40
C LEU A 457 -17.13 31.22 23.55
N ARG A 458 -18.24 30.65 23.07
CA ARG A 458 -18.56 29.22 23.15
C ARG A 458 -17.61 28.29 22.39
N VAL A 459 -16.73 28.81 21.53
CA VAL A 459 -15.73 28.01 20.80
C VAL A 459 -14.28 28.39 21.13
N LEU A 460 -14.05 29.34 22.04
CA LEU A 460 -12.70 29.79 22.41
C LEU A 460 -11.82 28.69 22.99
N HIS A 461 -12.40 27.67 23.64
CA HIS A 461 -11.67 26.51 24.14
C HIS A 461 -11.09 25.62 23.04
N ARG A 462 -11.55 25.79 21.78
CA ARG A 462 -11.14 24.98 20.62
C ARG A 462 -10.51 25.78 19.49
N ARG A 463 -10.69 27.10 19.46
CA ARG A 463 -10.26 27.98 18.37
C ARG A 463 -9.46 29.15 18.93
N ALA A 464 -8.36 29.49 18.26
CA ALA A 464 -7.57 30.66 18.60
C ALA A 464 -8.40 31.94 18.47
N LEU A 465 -8.22 32.86 19.42
CA LEU A 465 -8.84 34.17 19.42
C LEU A 465 -8.35 34.98 18.21
N ALA A 466 -9.28 35.30 17.31
CA ALA A 466 -9.04 36.20 16.18
C ALA A 466 -10.32 36.98 15.87
N VAL A 467 -10.16 38.17 15.29
CA VAL A 467 -11.23 38.95 14.63
C VAL A 467 -11.22 38.56 13.16
N ARG A 468 -12.39 38.25 12.61
CA ARG A 468 -12.56 37.94 11.19
C ARG A 468 -13.64 38.82 10.62
N GLN A 469 -13.32 39.48 9.52
CA GLN A 469 -14.29 40.22 8.74
C GLN A 469 -15.17 39.22 7.95
N ARG A 470 -16.49 39.39 8.01
CA ARG A 470 -17.48 38.56 7.35
C ARG A 470 -18.52 39.44 6.66
N VAL A 471 -19.24 38.86 5.69
CA VAL A 471 -20.26 39.59 4.94
C VAL A 471 -21.57 38.82 5.00
N ILE A 472 -22.64 39.53 5.37
CA ILE A 472 -24.01 39.09 5.14
C ILE A 472 -24.49 39.74 3.85
N HIS A 473 -24.62 38.95 2.79
CA HIS A 473 -24.95 39.42 1.46
C HIS A 473 -26.37 39.96 1.37
N SER A 474 -27.32 39.27 2.01
CA SER A 474 -28.70 39.71 2.07
C SER A 474 -29.39 39.19 3.32
N MET A 475 -30.41 39.94 3.73
CA MET A 475 -31.34 39.57 4.79
C MET A 475 -32.78 39.77 4.30
N ASN A 476 -33.72 39.04 4.91
CA ASN A 476 -35.15 39.31 4.80
C ASN A 476 -35.84 38.96 6.11
N THR A 477 -36.99 39.60 6.36
CA THR A 477 -37.73 39.43 7.61
C THR A 477 -39.16 38.97 7.37
N ARG A 478 -39.67 38.13 8.26
CA ARG A 478 -41.07 37.75 8.31
C ARG A 478 -41.58 37.87 9.74
N PHE A 479 -42.32 38.94 10.00
CA PHE A 479 -42.98 39.19 11.28
C PHE A 479 -43.83 38.00 11.72
N LEU A 480 -43.75 37.64 13.00
CA LEU A 480 -44.56 36.59 13.60
C LEU A 480 -45.52 37.17 14.65
N ASP A 481 -44.97 37.85 15.67
CA ASP A 481 -45.71 38.52 16.72
C ASP A 481 -44.88 39.65 17.34
N SER A 482 -45.38 40.28 18.40
CA SER A 482 -44.73 41.45 19.00
C SER A 482 -43.34 41.20 19.57
N HIS A 483 -42.91 39.95 19.77
CA HIS A 483 -41.58 39.62 20.28
C HIS A 483 -40.80 38.67 19.39
N HIS A 484 -41.36 38.28 18.25
CA HIS A 484 -40.74 37.27 17.39
C HIS A 484 -40.88 37.60 15.91
N PHE A 485 -39.83 37.24 15.17
CA PHE A 485 -39.85 37.25 13.71
C PHE A 485 -38.85 36.21 13.16
N TYR A 486 -39.07 35.81 11.92
CA TYR A 486 -38.09 35.02 11.19
C TYR A 486 -37.13 35.93 10.43
N LEU A 487 -35.85 35.60 10.48
CA LEU A 487 -34.78 36.26 9.76
C LEU A 487 -34.15 35.28 8.77
N GLY A 488 -34.37 35.53 7.48
CA GLY A 488 -33.67 34.85 6.40
C GLY A 488 -32.33 35.54 6.11
N LEU A 489 -31.26 34.79 5.94
CA LEU A 489 -29.89 35.30 5.78
C LEU A 489 -29.18 34.57 4.64
N LYS A 490 -28.43 35.30 3.81
CA LYS A 490 -27.39 34.73 2.93
C LYS A 490 -26.04 35.30 3.32
N THR A 491 -25.09 34.44 3.64
CA THR A 491 -23.81 34.86 4.25
C THR A 491 -22.59 34.25 3.57
N GLN A 492 -21.46 34.94 3.72
CA GLN A 492 -20.14 34.41 3.44
C GLN A 492 -19.86 33.17 4.30
N ALA A 493 -19.06 32.25 3.77
CA ALA A 493 -18.56 31.09 4.50
C ALA A 493 -17.95 31.44 5.88
N GLY A 494 -18.26 30.62 6.88
CA GLY A 494 -17.71 30.76 8.22
C GLY A 494 -18.22 31.96 9.02
N THR A 495 -19.36 32.54 8.63
CA THR A 495 -20.08 33.55 9.42
C THR A 495 -20.81 32.87 10.59
N TYR A 496 -20.63 33.38 11.80
CA TYR A 496 -21.27 32.85 13.00
C TYR A 496 -22.63 33.52 13.22
N ILE A 497 -23.70 32.83 12.83
CA ILE A 497 -25.04 33.40 12.76
C ILE A 497 -25.62 33.74 14.13
N LYS A 498 -25.46 32.84 15.12
CA LYS A 498 -25.95 33.09 16.49
C LYS A 498 -25.35 34.38 17.03
N GLU A 499 -24.05 34.52 16.90
CA GLU A 499 -23.31 35.68 17.40
C GLU A 499 -23.56 36.98 16.61
N PHE A 500 -24.04 36.89 15.36
CA PHE A 500 -24.57 38.06 14.64
C PHE A 500 -25.92 38.51 15.22
N VAL A 501 -26.77 37.58 15.66
CA VAL A 501 -28.05 37.89 16.29
C VAL A 501 -27.82 38.52 17.67
N HIS A 502 -27.37 37.74 18.65
CA HIS A 502 -27.29 38.19 20.05
C HIS A 502 -26.05 39.05 20.36
N GLY A 503 -25.20 39.31 19.37
CA GLY A 503 -24.02 40.19 19.46
C GLY A 503 -22.83 39.67 20.27
N ASP A 504 -22.96 38.52 20.93
CA ASP A 504 -21.93 37.89 21.78
C ASP A 504 -21.30 38.88 22.77
N PHE A 505 -22.13 39.62 23.51
CA PHE A 505 -21.71 40.70 24.42
C PHE A 505 -20.85 41.78 23.73
N GLY A 506 -21.21 42.14 22.49
CA GLY A 506 -20.52 43.15 21.68
C GLY A 506 -19.23 42.66 21.02
N ARG A 507 -19.00 41.34 20.95
CA ARG A 507 -17.85 40.73 20.27
C ARG A 507 -18.05 40.56 18.76
N THR A 508 -19.29 40.67 18.29
CA THR A 508 -19.66 40.82 16.87
C THR A 508 -20.20 42.23 16.64
N LYS A 509 -19.67 42.95 15.65
CA LYS A 509 -20.11 44.32 15.29
C LYS A 509 -20.10 44.56 13.78
N PRO A 510 -21.15 45.17 13.18
CA PRO A 510 -22.47 45.36 13.79
C PRO A 510 -23.15 44.02 14.13
N ASN A 511 -24.21 44.05 14.91
CA ASN A 511 -25.05 42.88 15.24
C ASN A 511 -26.52 43.28 15.27
N LEU A 512 -27.43 42.31 15.32
CA LEU A 512 -28.86 42.56 15.24
C LEU A 512 -29.39 43.39 16.42
N CYS A 513 -28.83 43.23 17.62
CA CYS A 513 -29.18 44.08 18.77
C CYS A 513 -28.89 45.55 18.49
N GLN A 514 -27.75 45.86 17.85
CA GLN A 514 -27.37 47.21 17.47
C GLN A 514 -28.24 47.76 16.33
N LEU A 515 -28.60 46.91 15.37
CA LEU A 515 -29.45 47.32 14.25
C LEU A 515 -30.87 47.67 14.71
N LEU A 516 -31.44 46.88 15.63
CA LEU A 516 -32.81 47.07 16.13
C LEU A 516 -32.93 47.94 17.39
N ASN A 517 -31.81 48.33 18.00
CA ASN A 517 -31.77 49.09 19.25
C ASN A 517 -32.58 48.42 20.40
N THR A 518 -32.51 47.09 20.45
CA THR A 518 -33.08 46.22 21.50
C THR A 518 -32.21 44.98 21.64
N ASP A 519 -32.21 44.36 22.82
CA ASP A 519 -31.63 43.03 22.95
C ASP A 519 -32.41 42.02 22.10
N THR A 520 -31.67 41.14 21.42
CA THR A 520 -32.20 40.07 20.59
C THR A 520 -31.51 38.75 20.95
N ASP A 521 -32.23 37.64 20.78
CA ASP A 521 -31.66 36.31 20.93
C ASP A 521 -32.20 35.37 19.84
N ILE A 522 -31.51 34.26 19.61
CA ILE A 522 -31.84 33.26 18.61
C ILE A 522 -32.45 32.02 19.26
N LEU A 523 -33.72 31.74 18.95
CA LEU A 523 -34.43 30.59 19.50
C LEU A 523 -34.21 29.33 18.66
N GLU A 524 -34.23 29.48 17.35
CA GLU A 524 -34.05 28.39 16.40
C GLU A 524 -33.20 28.84 15.21
N LEU A 525 -32.44 27.91 14.63
CA LEU A 525 -31.63 28.16 13.44
C LEU A 525 -31.65 26.95 12.51
N ASP A 526 -31.85 27.22 11.23
CA ASP A 526 -31.83 26.24 10.16
C ASP A 526 -30.87 26.67 9.06
N VAL A 527 -30.14 25.71 8.51
CA VAL A 527 -29.41 25.88 7.25
C VAL A 527 -30.37 25.54 6.12
N GLU A 528 -30.67 26.49 5.24
CA GLU A 528 -31.56 26.31 4.09
C GLU A 528 -30.80 25.83 2.85
N SER A 529 -29.61 26.37 2.63
CA SER A 529 -28.76 25.99 1.51
C SER A 529 -27.28 26.05 1.85
N VAL A 530 -26.53 25.14 1.24
CA VAL A 530 -25.07 25.15 1.18
C VAL A 530 -24.72 25.20 -0.30
N ASP A 531 -24.30 26.38 -0.78
CA ASP A 531 -24.23 26.72 -2.21
C ASP A 531 -22.98 26.14 -2.89
N VAL A 532 -22.79 24.84 -2.77
CA VAL A 532 -21.65 24.08 -3.31
C VAL A 532 -22.19 23.19 -4.43
N ASP A 533 -21.69 23.31 -5.65
CA ASP A 533 -22.15 22.49 -6.80
C ASP A 533 -21.48 21.11 -6.85
N TRP A 534 -21.41 20.45 -5.69
CA TRP A 534 -20.84 19.12 -5.53
C TRP A 534 -21.41 18.40 -4.27
N PRO A 535 -21.67 17.08 -4.30
CA PRO A 535 -21.58 16.20 -5.47
C PRO A 535 -22.64 16.56 -6.53
N PRO A 536 -22.47 16.12 -7.79
CA PRO A 536 -23.47 16.35 -8.83
C PRO A 536 -24.84 15.80 -8.41
N SER A 537 -25.90 16.57 -8.63
CA SER A 537 -27.27 16.11 -8.35
C SER A 537 -27.64 14.92 -9.23
N ILE A 538 -28.35 13.96 -8.65
CA ILE A 538 -28.87 12.79 -9.36
C ILE A 538 -30.38 12.98 -9.52
N PRO A 539 -30.92 12.98 -10.75
CA PRO A 539 -32.37 13.02 -10.96
C PRO A 539 -33.05 11.83 -10.26
N GLU A 540 -34.22 12.09 -9.63
CA GLU A 540 -34.98 11.08 -8.89
C GLU A 540 -35.49 9.92 -9.74
#